data_AF-A0A4P8RNS4-F1
#
_entry.id   AF-A0A4P8RNS4-F1
#
_cell.length_a   1.000
_cell.length_b   1.000
_cell.length_c   1.000
_cell.angle_alpha   90.00
_cell.angle_beta   90.00
_cell.angle_gamma   90.00
#
_symmetry.space_group_name_H-M   'P 1'
#
loop_
_entity.id
_entity.type
_entity.pdbx_description
1 polymer ?
#
loop_
_entity_poly.entity_id
_entity_poly.type
_entity_poly.pdbx_seq_one_letter_code
_entity_poly.pdbx_strand_id
1 'polypeptide(L)'
;MAETKAQLEDRVAELEQEITTKEAEKASLQSMIENLSKELAEKVSGLEQALASEKEAKAALEAENAELLNTLQAQHEKLNEVAEKSVTSLSQTVSVDGKEYDVSVQKFNFKGREITAAELLEDGKLQRELLKIGSGVLKEIV
;
A
#
# COMPACT_ATOMS: atom_id res chain seq x y z
N MET A 1 -68.48 -10.29 -64.10
CA MET A 1 -68.71 -11.02 -62.83
C MET A 1 -67.75 -12.20 -62.65
N ALA A 2 -67.54 -13.08 -63.63
CA ALA A 2 -66.59 -14.20 -63.48
C ALA A 2 -65.12 -13.74 -63.30
N GLU A 3 -64.68 -12.74 -64.06
CA GLU A 3 -63.31 -12.21 -64.01
C GLU A 3 -62.94 -11.56 -62.66
N THR A 4 -63.89 -10.84 -62.05
CA THR A 4 -63.74 -10.25 -60.71
C THR A 4 -63.65 -11.31 -59.61
N LYS A 5 -64.32 -12.46 -59.78
CA LYS A 5 -64.26 -13.56 -58.81
C LYS A 5 -62.90 -14.24 -58.83
N ALA A 6 -62.35 -14.53 -60.01
CA ALA A 6 -61.01 -15.13 -60.15
C ALA A 6 -59.91 -14.23 -59.55
N GLN A 7 -59.97 -12.92 -59.80
CA GLN A 7 -59.04 -11.95 -59.21
C GLN A 7 -59.08 -11.92 -57.68
N LEU A 8 -60.28 -12.08 -57.08
CA LEU A 8 -60.43 -12.17 -55.63
C LEU A 8 -59.87 -13.48 -55.08
N GLU A 9 -60.05 -14.60 -55.78
CA GLU A 9 -59.49 -15.90 -55.39
C GLU A 9 -57.95 -15.88 -55.43
N ASP A 10 -57.34 -15.30 -56.46
CA ASP A 10 -55.89 -15.12 -56.54
C ASP A 10 -55.36 -14.24 -55.41
N ARG A 11 -56.06 -13.14 -55.09
CA ARG A 11 -55.67 -12.23 -54.00
C ARG A 11 -55.79 -12.89 -52.63
N VAL A 12 -56.77 -13.76 -52.42
CA VAL A 12 -56.89 -14.54 -51.17
C VAL A 12 -55.72 -15.50 -51.03
N ALA A 13 -55.36 -16.22 -52.09
CA ALA A 13 -54.22 -17.14 -52.06
C ALA A 13 -52.89 -16.41 -51.77
N GLU A 14 -52.69 -15.23 -52.35
CA GLU A 14 -51.52 -14.38 -52.09
C GLU A 14 -51.46 -13.92 -50.63
N LEU A 15 -52.60 -13.47 -50.07
CA LEU A 15 -52.68 -13.06 -48.66
C LEU A 15 -52.47 -14.23 -47.69
N GLU A 16 -53.00 -15.42 -48.00
CA GLU A 16 -52.78 -16.63 -47.20
C GLU A 16 -51.30 -17.02 -47.17
N GLN A 17 -50.61 -16.91 -48.31
CA GLN A 17 -49.17 -17.12 -48.39
C GLN A 17 -48.41 -16.07 -47.57
N GLU A 18 -48.76 -14.79 -47.70
CA GLU A 18 -48.14 -13.70 -46.93
C GLU A 18 -48.32 -13.90 -45.41
N ILE A 19 -49.53 -14.29 -44.97
CA ILE A 19 -49.82 -14.60 -43.56
C ILE A 19 -48.92 -15.75 -43.09
N THR A 20 -48.85 -16.84 -43.84
CA THR A 20 -48.03 -18.01 -43.49
C THR A 20 -46.55 -17.63 -43.37
N THR A 21 -46.03 -16.83 -44.29
CA THR A 21 -44.64 -16.32 -44.22
C THR A 21 -44.42 -15.46 -42.99
N LYS A 22 -45.31 -14.50 -42.70
CA LYS A 22 -45.19 -13.63 -41.53
C LYS A 22 -45.30 -14.39 -40.22
N GLU A 23 -46.11 -15.44 -40.15
CA GLU A 23 -46.21 -16.31 -38.96
C GLU A 23 -44.90 -17.08 -38.73
N ALA A 24 -44.27 -17.58 -39.78
CA ALA A 24 -42.96 -18.22 -39.69
C ALA A 24 -41.86 -17.24 -39.25
N GLU A 25 -41.84 -16.02 -39.82
CA GLU A 25 -40.92 -14.96 -39.42
C GLU A 25 -41.12 -14.56 -37.95
N LYS A 26 -42.36 -14.41 -37.50
CA LYS A 26 -42.70 -14.10 -36.11
C LYS A 26 -42.17 -15.18 -35.16
N ALA A 27 -42.39 -16.45 -35.48
CA ALA A 27 -41.88 -17.56 -34.67
C ALA A 27 -40.34 -17.56 -34.59
N SER A 28 -39.68 -17.27 -35.72
CA SER A 28 -38.21 -17.14 -35.76
C SER A 28 -37.70 -15.99 -34.88
N LEU A 29 -38.32 -14.81 -34.97
CA LEU A 29 -37.97 -13.65 -34.15
C LEU A 29 -38.20 -13.92 -32.65
N GLN A 30 -39.29 -14.60 -32.30
CA GLN A 30 -39.56 -14.99 -30.90
C GLN A 30 -38.45 -15.90 -30.34
N SER A 31 -38.03 -16.90 -31.11
CA SER A 31 -36.91 -17.77 -30.72
C SER A 31 -35.60 -16.99 -30.57
N MET A 32 -35.33 -16.04 -31.47
CA MET A 32 -34.13 -15.20 -31.39
C MET A 32 -34.14 -14.32 -30.14
N ILE A 33 -35.29 -13.72 -29.80
CA ILE A 33 -35.45 -12.88 -28.60
C ILE A 33 -35.21 -13.71 -27.33
N GLU A 34 -35.75 -14.93 -27.27
CA GLU A 34 -35.56 -15.82 -26.12
C GLU A 34 -34.08 -16.18 -25.94
N ASN A 35 -33.39 -16.54 -27.02
CA ASN A 35 -31.96 -16.86 -26.98
C ASN A 35 -31.11 -15.66 -26.55
N LEU A 36 -31.36 -14.47 -27.11
CA LEU A 36 -30.65 -13.25 -26.74
C LEU A 36 -30.92 -12.85 -25.28
N SER A 37 -32.15 -13.03 -24.80
CA SER A 37 -32.52 -12.74 -23.42
C SER A 37 -31.77 -13.66 -22.45
N LYS A 38 -31.65 -14.95 -22.80
CA LYS A 38 -30.88 -15.91 -22.03
C LYS A 38 -29.37 -15.57 -22.01
N GLU A 39 -28.79 -15.30 -23.17
CA GLU A 39 -27.37 -14.92 -23.27
C GLU A 39 -27.08 -13.63 -22.47
N LEU A 40 -27.98 -12.65 -22.53
CA LEU A 40 -27.86 -11.42 -21.75
C LEU A 40 -27.91 -11.69 -20.25
N ALA A 41 -28.84 -12.53 -19.79
CA ALA A 41 -28.95 -12.89 -18.38
C ALA A 41 -27.68 -13.61 -17.87
N GLU A 42 -27.13 -14.53 -18.66
CA GLU A 42 -25.88 -15.24 -18.34
C GLU A 42 -24.70 -14.26 -18.27
N LYS A 43 -24.59 -13.32 -19.23
CA LYS A 43 -23.54 -12.30 -19.22
C LYS A 43 -23.65 -11.36 -18.02
N VAL A 44 -24.85 -10.91 -17.69
CA VAL A 44 -25.10 -10.03 -16.54
C VAL A 44 -24.69 -10.74 -15.25
N SER A 45 -25.12 -12.00 -15.07
CA SER A 45 -24.72 -12.79 -13.90
C SER A 45 -23.20 -12.98 -13.82
N GLY A 46 -22.52 -13.20 -14.95
CA GLY A 46 -21.06 -13.32 -14.99
C GLY A 46 -20.35 -12.01 -14.60
N LEU A 47 -20.85 -10.88 -15.10
CA LEU A 47 -20.31 -9.55 -14.76
C LEU A 47 -20.53 -9.20 -13.28
N GLU A 48 -21.68 -9.56 -12.71
CA GLU A 48 -21.96 -9.34 -11.28
C GLU A 48 -21.01 -10.15 -10.39
N GLN A 49 -20.74 -11.41 -10.73
CA GLN A 49 -19.78 -12.24 -10.01
C GLN A 49 -18.35 -11.71 -10.13
N ALA A 50 -17.94 -11.29 -11.34
CA ALA A 50 -16.62 -10.68 -11.56
C ALA A 50 -16.46 -9.40 -10.74
N LEU A 51 -17.49 -8.54 -10.72
CA LEU A 51 -17.48 -7.30 -9.94
C LEU A 51 -17.41 -7.56 -8.43
N ALA A 52 -18.11 -8.58 -7.93
CA ALA A 52 -18.01 -8.98 -6.53
C ALA A 52 -16.60 -9.44 -6.17
N SER A 53 -16.00 -10.31 -7.00
CA SER A 53 -14.63 -10.80 -6.80
C SER A 53 -13.61 -9.66 -6.85
N GLU A 54 -13.76 -8.71 -7.78
CA GLU A 54 -12.88 -7.55 -7.89
C GLU A 54 -12.96 -6.64 -6.65
N LYS A 55 -14.17 -6.43 -6.10
CA LYS A 55 -14.36 -5.67 -4.86
C LYS A 55 -13.67 -6.33 -3.67
N GLU A 56 -13.79 -7.65 -3.54
CA GLU A 56 -13.12 -8.41 -2.48
C GLU A 56 -11.60 -8.33 -2.60
N ALA A 57 -11.06 -8.53 -3.81
CA ALA A 57 -9.62 -8.42 -4.08
C ALA A 57 -9.10 -7.01 -3.78
N LYS A 58 -9.85 -5.98 -4.17
CA LYS A 58 -9.49 -4.58 -3.88
C LYS A 58 -9.45 -4.32 -2.37
N ALA A 59 -10.46 -4.77 -1.63
CA ALA A 59 -10.51 -4.60 -0.17
C ALA A 59 -9.33 -5.31 0.53
N ALA A 60 -8.94 -6.50 0.05
CA ALA A 60 -7.77 -7.21 0.57
C ALA A 60 -6.47 -6.44 0.32
N LEU A 61 -6.27 -5.90 -0.88
CA LEU A 61 -5.10 -5.08 -1.23
C LEU A 61 -5.05 -3.77 -0.43
N GLU A 62 -6.20 -3.14 -0.18
CA GLU A 62 -6.28 -1.94 0.66
C GLU A 62 -5.88 -2.25 2.11
N ALA A 63 -6.29 -3.39 2.66
CA ALA A 63 -5.90 -3.84 3.99
C ALA A 63 -4.39 -4.15 4.08
N GLU A 64 -3.85 -4.89 3.10
CA GLU A 64 -2.42 -5.20 3.03
C GLU A 64 -1.55 -3.94 2.92
N ASN A 65 -1.95 -2.98 2.08
CA ASN A 65 -1.25 -1.70 1.97
C ASN A 65 -1.25 -0.91 3.28
N ALA A 66 -2.36 -0.91 4.02
CA ALA A 66 -2.42 -0.25 5.33
C ALA A 66 -1.47 -0.92 6.34
N GLU A 67 -1.38 -2.26 6.34
CA GLU A 67 -0.46 -3.00 7.20
C GLU A 67 1.02 -2.74 6.85
N LEU A 68 1.34 -2.69 5.56
CA LEU A 68 2.68 -2.37 5.07
C LEU A 68 3.09 -0.94 5.46
N LEU A 69 2.19 0.03 5.32
CA LEU A 69 2.45 1.41 5.74
C LEU A 69 2.72 1.52 7.24
N ASN A 70 1.90 0.86 8.06
CA ASN A 70 2.11 0.82 9.50
C ASN A 70 3.45 0.16 9.87
N THR A 71 3.80 -0.93 9.19
CA THR A 71 5.07 -1.63 9.41
C THR A 71 6.26 -0.74 9.04
N LEU A 72 6.17 -0.04 7.91
CA LEU A 72 7.22 0.86 7.43
C LEU A 72 7.38 2.06 8.38
N GLN A 73 6.29 2.63 8.87
CA GLN A 73 6.33 3.68 9.88
C GLN A 73 7.00 3.19 11.17
N ALA A 74 6.59 2.03 11.70
CA ALA A 74 7.18 1.45 12.90
C ALA A 74 8.67 1.13 12.74
N GLN A 75 9.09 0.69 11.54
CA GLN A 75 10.50 0.50 11.23
C GLN A 75 11.26 1.82 11.19
N HIS A 76 10.67 2.87 10.61
CA HIS A 76 11.31 4.18 10.54
C HIS A 76 11.50 4.79 11.93
N GLU A 77 10.49 4.69 12.80
CA GLU A 77 10.56 5.14 14.19
C GLU A 77 11.67 4.41 14.95
N LYS A 78 11.75 3.08 14.83
CA LYS A 78 12.84 2.29 15.44
C LYS A 78 14.21 2.70 14.91
N LEU A 79 14.33 2.98 13.63
CA LEU A 79 15.60 3.36 13.01
C LEU A 79 16.03 4.75 13.48
N ASN A 80 15.09 5.68 13.67
CA ASN A 80 15.36 6.97 14.29
C ASN A 80 15.80 6.83 15.75
N GLU A 81 15.11 6.00 16.55
CA GLU A 81 15.54 5.75 17.94
C GLU A 81 16.96 5.17 18.02
N VAL A 82 17.30 4.25 17.12
CA VAL A 82 18.65 3.67 17.03
C VAL A 82 19.65 4.75 16.63
N ALA A 83 19.32 5.56 15.62
CA ALA A 83 20.18 6.64 15.15
C ALA A 83 20.44 7.69 16.25
N GLU A 84 19.40 8.12 16.98
CA GLU A 84 19.52 9.07 18.09
C GLU A 84 20.39 8.52 19.23
N LYS A 85 20.20 7.25 19.60
CA LYS A 85 21.05 6.58 20.61
C LYS A 85 22.50 6.49 20.15
N SER A 86 22.73 6.13 18.88
CA SER A 86 24.07 6.09 18.29
C SER A 86 24.75 7.45 18.28
N VAL A 87 24.07 8.52 17.87
CA VAL A 87 24.63 9.89 17.85
C VAL A 87 24.98 10.35 19.26
N THR A 88 24.08 10.17 20.23
CA THR A 88 24.30 10.56 21.63
C THR A 88 25.46 9.77 22.27
N SER A 89 25.73 8.56 21.78
CA SER A 89 26.89 7.77 22.21
C SER A 89 28.22 8.19 21.54
N LEU A 90 28.18 8.87 20.39
CA LEU A 90 29.39 9.19 19.63
C LEU A 90 29.92 10.61 19.86
N SER A 91 29.06 11.57 20.21
CA SER A 91 29.48 12.95 20.51
C SER A 91 29.06 13.35 21.92
N GLN A 92 29.97 13.17 22.87
CA GLN A 92 29.79 13.64 24.24
C GLN A 92 30.86 14.69 24.50
N THR A 93 30.46 15.94 24.76
CA THR A 93 31.39 17.04 25.01
C THR A 93 31.34 17.50 26.46
N VAL A 94 32.48 17.97 26.97
CA VAL A 94 32.60 18.58 28.28
C VAL A 94 33.27 19.94 28.17
N SER A 95 32.77 20.90 28.94
CA SER A 95 33.37 22.23 29.05
C SER A 95 34.23 22.30 30.31
N VAL A 96 35.54 22.48 30.14
CA VAL A 96 36.48 22.58 31.26
C VAL A 96 37.26 23.87 31.14
N ASP A 97 37.14 24.73 32.16
CA ASP A 97 37.84 26.01 32.24
C ASP A 97 37.67 26.91 30.98
N GLY A 98 36.49 26.85 30.35
CA GLY A 98 36.13 27.66 29.19
C GLY A 98 36.56 27.09 27.83
N LYS A 99 37.08 25.86 27.79
CA LYS A 99 37.38 25.12 26.56
C LYS A 99 36.49 23.90 26.40
N GLU A 100 36.09 23.59 25.17
CA GLU A 100 35.27 22.43 24.81
C GLU A 100 36.16 21.23 24.45
N TYR A 101 35.82 20.07 24.99
CA TYR A 101 36.52 18.82 24.73
C TYR A 101 35.53 17.73 24.32
N ASP A 102 35.88 16.96 23.29
CA ASP A 102 35.19 15.74 22.90
C ASP A 102 35.70 14.55 23.74
N VAL A 103 34.75 13.78 24.28
CA VAL A 103 35.03 12.54 25.01
C VAL A 103 35.25 11.41 24.02
N SER A 104 36.51 11.13 23.74
CA SER A 104 36.92 10.19 22.68
C SER A 104 36.73 8.71 23.00
N VAL A 105 36.37 8.36 24.25
CA VAL A 105 36.17 6.98 24.68
C VAL A 105 34.92 6.82 25.53
N GLN A 106 34.15 5.77 25.23
CA GLN A 106 32.92 5.40 25.94
C GLN A 106 33.17 4.88 27.36
N LYS A 107 34.29 4.17 27.57
CA LYS A 107 34.70 3.65 28.87
C LYS A 107 36.21 3.54 28.96
N PHE A 108 36.77 3.73 30.15
CA PHE A 108 38.19 3.59 30.42
C PHE A 108 38.43 3.23 31.89
N ASN A 109 39.60 2.70 32.22
CA ASN A 109 39.99 2.49 33.62
C ASN A 109 40.84 3.66 34.11
N PHE A 110 40.48 4.21 35.26
CA PHE A 110 41.26 5.25 35.93
C PHE A 110 41.43 4.90 37.41
N LYS A 111 42.68 4.79 37.85
CA LYS A 111 43.05 4.43 39.23
C LYS A 111 42.38 3.14 39.72
N GLY A 112 42.21 2.16 38.85
CA GLY A 112 41.63 0.85 39.19
C GLY A 112 40.10 0.81 39.14
N ARG A 113 39.42 1.93 38.85
CA ARG A 113 37.97 1.99 38.64
C ARG A 113 37.65 2.11 37.15
N GLU A 114 36.70 1.32 36.66
CA GLU A 114 36.11 1.55 35.33
C GLU A 114 35.19 2.78 35.41
N ILE A 115 35.40 3.71 34.49
CA ILE A 115 34.64 4.96 34.36
C ILE A 115 34.03 5.00 32.97
N THR A 116 32.74 5.29 32.92
CA THR A 116 31.99 5.51 31.68
C THR A 116 32.02 6.97 31.28
N ALA A 117 31.80 7.25 30.00
CA ALA A 117 31.72 8.61 29.50
C ALA A 117 30.61 9.42 30.22
N ALA A 118 29.46 8.80 30.53
CA ALA A 118 28.40 9.42 31.33
C ALA A 118 28.86 9.83 32.74
N GLU A 119 29.59 8.96 33.46
CA GLU A 119 30.16 9.32 34.77
C GLU A 119 31.21 10.43 34.65
N LEU A 120 31.97 10.45 33.54
CA LEU A 120 32.93 11.52 33.27
C LEU A 120 32.25 12.86 33.02
N LEU A 121 31.09 12.91 32.34
CA LEU A 121 30.33 14.14 32.11
C LEU A 121 29.92 14.83 33.43
N GLU A 122 29.65 14.05 34.48
CA GLU A 122 29.20 14.55 35.77
C GLU A 122 30.36 14.88 36.75
N ASP A 123 31.56 14.36 36.51
CA ASP A 123 32.72 14.53 37.40
C ASP A 123 33.73 15.58 36.90
N GLY A 124 33.45 16.85 37.21
CA GLY A 124 34.33 17.97 36.88
C GLY A 124 35.70 17.97 37.59
N LYS A 125 35.92 17.13 38.61
CA LYS A 125 37.27 16.93 39.19
C LYS A 125 38.06 15.96 38.32
N LEU A 126 37.43 14.85 37.94
CA LEU A 126 38.03 13.87 37.06
C LEU A 126 38.39 14.48 35.70
N GLN A 127 37.51 15.28 35.09
CA GLN A 127 37.78 15.97 33.82
C GLN A 127 39.09 16.78 33.89
N ARG A 128 39.25 17.61 34.93
CA ARG A 128 40.48 18.40 35.15
C ARG A 128 41.70 17.52 35.43
N GLU A 129 41.52 16.42 36.14
CA GLU A 129 42.61 15.48 36.40
C GLU A 129 43.08 14.80 35.11
N LEU A 130 42.14 14.38 34.25
CA LEU A 130 42.44 13.80 32.94
C LEU A 130 43.16 14.78 32.00
N LEU A 131 42.78 16.05 32.01
CA LEU A 131 43.52 17.09 31.28
C LEU A 131 44.92 17.31 31.85
N LYS A 132 45.06 17.35 33.18
CA LYS A 132 46.35 17.55 33.85
C LYS A 132 47.36 16.45 33.55
N ILE A 133 46.90 15.21 33.43
CA ILE A 133 47.76 14.07 33.06
C ILE A 133 47.93 13.89 31.55
N GLY A 134 47.28 14.72 30.73
CA GLY A 134 47.31 14.61 29.27
C GLY A 134 46.67 13.32 28.75
N SER A 135 45.62 12.84 29.41
CA SER A 135 44.93 11.62 28.98
C SER A 135 44.26 11.87 27.63
N GLY A 136 44.46 10.99 26.65
CA GLY A 136 43.81 11.08 25.34
C GLY A 136 42.29 10.85 25.34
N VAL A 137 41.67 10.77 26.51
CA VAL A 137 40.22 10.63 26.72
C VAL A 137 39.48 11.90 26.33
N LEU A 138 40.05 13.07 26.61
CA LEU A 138 39.50 14.38 26.28
C LEU A 138 40.31 15.00 25.14
N LYS A 139 39.68 15.28 24.00
CA LYS A 139 40.31 15.95 22.86
C LYS A 139 39.71 17.34 22.69
N GLU A 140 40.55 18.36 22.71
CA GLU A 140 40.11 19.75 22.51
C GLU A 140 39.44 19.88 21.14
N ILE A 141 38.24 20.45 21.12
CA ILE A 141 37.52 20.78 19.88
C ILE A 141 38.03 22.17 19.46
N VAL A 142 38.71 22.23 18.31
CA VAL A 142 39.30 23.45 17.75
C VAL A 142 38.34 24.09 16.76
#